data_AF-A0A3C0SC33-F1
#
_entry.id   AF-A0A3C0SC33-F1
#
_cell.length_a   1.000
_cell.length_b   1.000
_cell.length_c   1.000
_cell.angle_alpha   90.00
_cell.angle_beta   90.00
_cell.angle_gamma   90.00
#
_symmetry.space_group_name_H-M   'P 1'
#
loop_
_entity.id
_entity.type
_entity.pdbx_description
1 polymer ?
#
loop_
_entity_poly.entity_id
_entity_poly.type
_entity_poly.pdbx_seq_one_letter_code
_entity_poly.pdbx_strand_id
1 'polypeptide(L)' 'MPEIVNPVNINEEMRTSYLDYAMSVIIGRALPDIRDGLKPVHRRILYA' A
#
# COMPACT_ATOMS: atom_id res chain seq x y z
N MET A 1 -11.82 -0.67 -32.95
CA MET A 1 -12.65 -0.51 -31.73
C MET A 1 -12.22 0.78 -31.07
N PRO A 2 -13.13 1.74 -30.83
CA PRO A 2 -12.76 2.91 -30.03
C PRO A 2 -12.52 2.46 -28.57
N GLU A 3 -11.46 2.95 -27.95
CA GLU A 3 -11.26 2.82 -26.51
C GLU A 3 -12.31 3.67 -25.81
N ILE A 4 -13.20 3.01 -25.06
CA ILE A 4 -14.19 3.69 -24.22
C ILE A 4 -13.47 4.10 -22.93
N VAL A 5 -13.10 5.37 -22.82
CA VAL A 5 -12.54 5.93 -21.60
C VAL A 5 -13.69 6.27 -20.66
N ASN A 6 -13.84 5.48 -19.59
CA ASN A 6 -14.81 5.77 -18.55
C ASN A 6 -14.29 6.93 -17.68
N PRO A 7 -15.04 8.03 -17.54
CA PRO A 7 -14.64 9.14 -16.67
C PRO A 7 -14.61 8.68 -15.21
N VAL A 8 -13.55 9.04 -14.50
CA VAL A 8 -13.39 8.75 -13.06
C VAL A 8 -13.62 10.03 -12.26
N ASN A 9 -14.34 9.92 -11.14
CA ASN A 9 -14.50 11.04 -10.22
C ASN A 9 -13.20 11.28 -9.44
N ILE A 10 -12.59 12.44 -9.64
CA ILE A 10 -11.30 12.77 -9.02
C ILE A 10 -11.32 12.75 -7.49
N ASN A 11 -12.42 13.17 -6.84
CA ASN A 11 -12.49 13.18 -5.39
C ASN A 11 -12.54 11.77 -4.81
N GLU A 12 -13.28 10.88 -5.47
CA GLU A 12 -13.36 9.47 -5.10
C GLU A 12 -12.02 8.77 -5.31
N GLU A 13 -11.39 8.98 -6.47
CA GLU A 13 -10.10 8.40 -6.81
C GLU A 13 -8.99 8.82 -5.83
N MET A 14 -8.91 10.13 -5.54
CA MET A 14 -7.91 10.66 -4.61
C MET A 14 -8.08 10.08 -3.20
N ARG A 15 -9.32 9.93 -2.72
CA ARG A 15 -9.61 9.34 -1.41
C ARG A 15 -9.19 7.87 -1.38
N THR A 16 -9.54 7.10 -2.40
CA THR A 16 -9.21 5.67 -2.48
C THR A 16 -7.70 5.48 -2.57
N SER A 17 -7.04 6.16 -3.50
CA SER A 17 -5.57 6.11 -3.64
C SER A 17 -4.84 6.51 -2.35
N TYR A 18 -5.33 7.53 -1.65
CA TYR A 18 -4.76 7.94 -0.37
C TYR A 18 -4.89 6.85 0.70
N LEU A 19 -6.09 6.26 0.84
CA LEU A 19 -6.34 5.21 1.82
C LEU A 19 -5.54 3.95 1.52
N ASP A 20 -5.46 3.55 0.26
CA ASP A 20 -4.71 2.37 -0.19
C ASP A 20 -3.21 2.55 0.10
N TYR A 21 -2.66 3.72 -0.25
CA TYR A 21 -1.27 4.01 0.05
C TYR A 21 -1.02 4.06 1.56
N ALA A 22 -1.86 4.76 2.33
CA ALA A 22 -1.72 4.87 3.78
C ALA A 22 -1.76 3.49 4.45
N MET A 23 -2.70 2.63 4.04
CA MET A 23 -2.80 1.27 4.57
C MET A 23 -1.57 0.41 4.21
N SER A 24 -1.08 0.51 2.97
CA SER A 24 0.13 -0.19 2.53
C SER A 24 1.37 0.22 3.34
N VAL A 25 1.46 1.50 3.71
CA VAL A 25 2.57 2.02 4.53
C VAL A 25 2.48 1.51 5.95
N ILE A 26 1.30 1.61 6.57
CA ILE A 26 1.09 1.21 7.96
C ILE A 26 1.46 -0.26 8.16
N ILE A 27 0.91 -1.14 7.31
CA ILE A 27 1.03 -2.60 7.47
C ILE A 27 2.35 -3.12 6.86
N GLY A 28 2.70 -2.63 5.66
CA GLY A 28 3.77 -3.20 4.84
C GLY A 28 5.13 -2.54 4.99
N ARG A 29 5.25 -1.47 5.79
CA ARG A 29 6.49 -0.70 5.87
C ARG A 29 6.80 -0.14 7.25
N ALA A 30 5.84 0.52 7.89
CA ALA A 30 6.07 1.37 9.05
C ALA A 30 6.07 0.60 10.37
N LEU A 31 5.03 -0.23 10.61
CA LEU A 31 4.86 -0.94 11.87
C LEU A 31 5.61 -2.29 11.86
N PRO A 32 6.30 -2.64 12.96
CA PRO A 32 6.86 -3.98 13.13
C PRO A 32 5.77 -5.01 13.48
N ASP A 33 6.05 -6.29 13.21
CA ASP A 33 5.19 -7.38 13.64
C ASP A 33 5.33 -7.61 15.16
N ILE A 34 4.24 -7.92 15.85
CA ILE A 34 4.26 -8.13 17.32
C ILE A 34 5.01 -9.39 17.74
N ARG A 35 5.11 -10.39 16.85
CA ARG A 35 5.70 -11.69 17.17
C ARG A 35 7.23 -11.62 17.29
N ASP A 36 7.85 -10.78 16.47
CA ASP A 36 9.31 -10.70 16.34
C ASP A 36 9.86 -9.27 16.49
N GLY A 37 9.01 -8.24 16.49
CA GLY A 37 9.43 -6.84 16.53
C GLY A 37 10.10 -6.35 15.25
N LEU A 38 10.08 -7.14 14.16
CA LEU A 38 10.81 -6.85 12.93
C LEU A 38 9.93 -6.21 11.86
N LYS A 39 10.49 -5.17 11.21
CA LYS A 39 9.92 -4.59 10.00
C LYS A 39 10.14 -5.53 8.79
N PRO A 40 9.31 -5.45 7.74
CA PRO A 40 9.44 -6.28 6.54
C PRO A 40 10.83 -6.25 5.88
N VAL A 41 11.54 -5.12 5.96
CA VAL A 41 12.90 -5.01 5.41
C VAL A 41 13.91 -5.89 6.16
N HIS A 42 13.83 -5.97 7.49
CA HIS A 42 14.74 -6.79 8.29
C HIS A 42 14.54 -8.27 8.00
N ARG A 43 13.28 -8.73 7.94
CA ARG A 43 12.96 -10.12 7.58
C ARG A 43 13.50 -10.52 6.20
N ARG A 44 13.45 -9.62 5.22
CA ARG A 44 14.03 -9.86 3.88
C ARG A 44 15.54 -9.95 3.90
N ILE A 45 16.22 -9.13 4.71
CA ILE A 45 17.69 -9.17 4.85
C ILE A 45 18.14 -10.47 5.53
N LEU A 46 17.41 -10.94 6.55
CA LEU A 46 17.77 -12.15 7.30
C LEU A 46 17.54 -13.46 6.53
N TYR A 47 16.69 -13.44 5.49
CA TYR A 47 16.34 -14.63 4.71
C TYR A 47 17.14 -14.76 3.40
N ALA A 48 17.70 -13.66 2.88
CA ALA A 48 18.52 -13.65 1.66
C ALA A 48 19.94 -14.14 1.92
#